data_AF-A0A533RYL6-F1
#
_entry.id   AF-A0A533RYL6-F1
#
_cell.length_a   1.000
_cell.length_b   1.000
_cell.length_c   1.000
_cell.angle_alpha   90.00
_cell.angle_beta   90.00
_cell.angle_gamma   90.00
#
_symmetry.space_group_name_H-M   'P 1'
#
loop_
_entity.id
_entity.type
_entity.pdbx_description
1 polymer ?
#
loop_
_entity_poly.entity_id
_entity_poly.type
_entity_poly.pdbx_seq_one_letter_code
_entity_poly.pdbx_strand_id
1 'polypeptide(L)'
;MHKKLLTLLVTMVLMSVALSACVLPASTPPPSAKGTATSEIPFPVTSPNAMLTEIVSGTQTAQAVGQPAAAATQPPVEAQPTVAPTATLVVVPTATPGRPSSYIVQKGESQYCLARRFNLNPADLAALNGLSANAFLDPGMTLKIPQSGSWT
;
A
#
# COMPACT_ATOMS: atom_id res chain seq x y z
N MET A 1 67.55 4.95 -15.77
CA MET A 1 66.89 3.77 -15.13
C MET A 1 65.69 4.13 -14.24
N HIS A 2 65.61 5.34 -13.69
CA HIS A 2 64.53 5.79 -12.78
C HIS A 2 63.11 5.81 -13.36
N LYS A 3 62.94 6.11 -14.67
CA LYS A 3 61.60 6.13 -15.30
C LYS A 3 60.91 4.76 -15.32
N LYS A 4 61.66 3.67 -15.63
CA LYS A 4 61.11 2.31 -15.65
C LYS A 4 60.76 1.81 -14.23
N LEU A 5 61.57 2.20 -13.23
CA LEU A 5 61.30 1.92 -11.82
C LEU A 5 60.05 2.67 -11.31
N LEU A 6 59.88 3.94 -11.73
CA LEU A 6 58.71 4.74 -11.37
C LEU A 6 57.43 4.17 -12.02
N THR A 7 57.48 3.76 -13.29
CA THR A 7 56.33 3.13 -13.95
C THR A 7 55.95 1.82 -13.25
N LEU A 8 56.93 1.01 -12.85
CA LEU A 8 56.69 -0.25 -12.14
C LEU A 8 56.06 -0.01 -10.76
N LEU A 9 56.52 0.99 -10.00
CA LEU A 9 55.92 1.37 -8.72
C LEU A 9 54.48 1.86 -8.88
N VAL A 10 54.21 2.72 -9.87
CA VAL A 10 52.85 3.23 -10.11
C VAL A 10 51.91 2.09 -10.50
N THR A 11 52.35 1.14 -11.33
CA THR A 11 51.51 -0.03 -11.66
C THR A 11 51.27 -0.95 -10.47
N MET A 12 52.26 -1.13 -9.59
CA MET A 12 52.10 -1.92 -8.36
C MET A 12 51.09 -1.28 -7.41
N VAL A 13 51.17 0.04 -7.22
CA VAL A 13 50.22 0.80 -6.40
C VAL A 13 48.82 0.73 -7.01
N LEU A 14 48.67 0.94 -8.32
CA LEU A 14 47.37 0.88 -9.00
C LEU A 14 46.73 -0.51 -8.89
N MET A 15 47.53 -1.58 -9.02
CA MET A 15 47.05 -2.96 -8.90
C MET A 15 46.67 -3.29 -7.45
N SER A 16 47.43 -2.82 -6.46
CA SER A 16 47.07 -3.00 -5.04
C SER A 16 45.77 -2.29 -4.66
N VAL A 17 45.49 -1.11 -5.21
CA VAL A 17 44.22 -0.38 -5.01
C VAL A 17 43.06 -1.14 -5.66
N ALA A 18 43.25 -1.74 -6.83
CA ALA A 18 42.22 -2.54 -7.50
C ALA A 18 41.87 -3.83 -6.74
N LEU A 19 42.83 -4.48 -6.07
CA LEU A 19 42.59 -5.66 -5.23
C LEU A 19 41.93 -5.33 -3.88
N SER A 20 41.94 -4.07 -3.45
CA SER A 20 41.35 -3.63 -2.16
C SER A 20 39.86 -3.25 -2.24
N ALA A 21 39.25 -3.26 -3.43
CA ALA A 21 37.85 -2.89 -3.63
C ALA A 21 36.82 -4.02 -3.38
N CYS A 22 37.25 -5.19 -2.90
CA CYS A 22 36.37 -6.34 -2.64
C CYS A 22 36.10 -6.61 -1.15
N VAL A 23 36.05 -5.58 -0.30
CA VAL A 23 35.47 -5.72 1.05
C VAL A 23 34.09 -5.06 1.05
N LEU A 24 33.09 -5.82 0.59
CA LEU A 24 31.68 -5.50 0.83
C LEU A 24 31.45 -5.41 2.36
N PRO A 25 30.73 -4.40 2.86
CA PRO A 25 30.24 -4.40 4.23
C PRO A 25 29.05 -5.36 4.31
N ALA A 26 29.33 -6.65 4.50
CA ALA A 26 28.32 -7.62 4.88
C ALA A 26 28.39 -7.85 6.40
N SER A 27 27.36 -7.36 7.09
CA SER A 27 26.76 -8.02 8.26
C SER A 27 27.60 -8.10 9.55
N THR A 28 27.78 -6.97 10.23
CA THR A 28 27.73 -7.02 11.71
C THR A 28 26.27 -6.83 12.14
N PRO A 29 25.62 -7.84 12.75
CA PRO A 29 24.31 -7.63 13.37
C PRO A 29 24.43 -6.54 14.46
N PRO A 30 23.39 -5.71 14.69
CA PRO A 30 23.38 -4.83 15.85
C PRO A 30 23.54 -5.68 17.13
N PRO A 31 24.26 -5.19 18.15
CA PRO A 31 24.37 -5.91 19.40
C PRO A 31 22.96 -6.18 19.92
N SER A 32 22.66 -7.46 20.18
CA SER A 32 21.45 -7.89 20.85
C SER A 32 21.24 -7.01 22.08
N ALA A 33 20.27 -6.09 21.98
CA ALA A 33 19.71 -5.46 23.15
C ALA A 33 19.13 -6.61 23.98
N LYS A 34 19.87 -7.03 25.02
CA LYS A 34 19.27 -7.76 26.13
C LYS A 34 18.07 -6.93 26.53
N GLY A 35 16.88 -7.49 26.37
CA GLY A 35 15.67 -6.91 26.91
C GLY A 35 15.87 -6.76 28.41
N THR A 36 16.27 -5.56 28.83
CA THR A 36 16.12 -5.15 30.21
C THR A 36 14.63 -4.95 30.37
N ALA A 37 13.95 -6.00 30.83
CA ALA A 37 12.65 -5.88 31.46
C ALA A 37 12.82 -5.03 32.72
N THR A 38 12.91 -3.72 32.54
CA THR A 38 12.65 -2.75 33.61
C THR A 38 11.34 -2.10 33.23
N SER A 39 10.28 -2.80 33.61
CA SER A 39 8.92 -2.28 33.66
C SER A 39 8.90 -1.21 34.74
N GLU A 40 9.22 0.03 34.38
CA GLU A 40 8.94 1.17 35.24
C GLU A 40 8.44 2.31 34.37
N ILE A 41 7.26 2.07 33.80
CA ILE A 41 6.40 3.18 33.39
C ILE A 41 5.70 3.65 34.67
N PRO A 42 5.76 4.94 35.03
CA PRO A 42 5.10 5.47 36.22
C PRO A 42 3.61 5.67 35.91
N PHE A 43 2.87 4.57 35.85
CA PHE A 43 1.41 4.60 35.90
C PHE A 43 0.98 3.90 37.20
N PRO A 44 0.26 4.59 38.11
CA PRO A 44 -0.27 3.96 39.31
C PRO A 44 -1.44 3.07 38.91
N VAL A 45 -1.16 1.82 38.49
CA VAL A 45 -2.21 0.80 38.33
C VAL A 45 -2.09 -0.20 39.46
N THR A 46 -2.60 0.21 40.62
CA THR A 46 -2.74 -0.66 41.78
C THR A 46 -3.93 -1.60 41.54
N SER A 47 -3.61 -2.83 41.14
CA SER A 47 -4.46 -4.02 41.27
C SER A 47 -5.66 -4.16 40.29
N PRO A 48 -5.89 -5.37 39.73
CA PRO A 48 -6.95 -5.67 38.74
C PRO A 48 -8.39 -5.37 39.16
N ASN A 49 -8.66 -5.10 40.45
CA ASN A 49 -10.02 -4.81 40.91
C ASN A 49 -10.45 -3.36 40.67
N ALA A 50 -9.53 -2.44 40.33
CA ALA A 50 -9.87 -1.04 40.04
C ALA A 50 -10.40 -0.82 38.61
N MET A 51 -10.09 -1.72 37.67
CA MET A 51 -10.47 -1.56 36.26
C MET A 51 -11.98 -1.63 36.02
N LEU A 52 -12.73 -2.38 36.82
CA LEU A 52 -14.18 -2.52 36.64
C LEU A 52 -14.95 -1.24 37.01
N THR A 53 -14.43 -0.45 37.95
CA THR A 53 -15.11 0.77 38.46
C THR A 53 -14.93 1.96 37.51
N GLU A 54 -13.83 2.00 36.76
CA GLU A 54 -13.53 3.09 35.82
C GLU A 54 -14.30 2.95 34.49
N ILE A 55 -14.52 1.72 34.02
CA ILE A 55 -15.31 1.44 32.80
C ILE A 55 -16.79 1.82 32.98
N VAL A 56 -17.33 1.69 34.20
CA VAL A 56 -18.71 2.08 34.53
C VAL A 56 -18.87 3.61 34.61
N SER A 57 -17.80 4.33 34.95
CA SER A 57 -17.83 5.80 35.04
C SER A 57 -17.64 6.50 33.68
N GLY A 58 -17.02 5.84 32.69
CA GLY A 58 -16.75 6.40 31.36
C GLY A 58 -17.88 6.29 30.32
N THR A 59 -19.01 5.65 30.63
CA THR A 59 -20.03 5.26 29.61
C THR A 59 -21.36 6.02 29.74
N GLN A 60 -21.38 7.24 30.27
CA GLN A 60 -22.63 8.00 30.44
C GLN A 60 -22.55 9.45 29.96
N THR A 61 -22.51 9.72 28.66
CA THR A 61 -23.10 10.92 28.02
C THR A 61 -23.25 10.72 26.49
N ALA A 62 -24.06 9.75 26.07
CA ALA A 62 -24.46 9.65 24.65
C ALA A 62 -25.92 9.24 24.54
N GLN A 63 -26.81 10.00 25.18
CA GLN A 63 -28.23 9.97 24.87
C GLN A 63 -28.74 11.40 24.67
N ALA A 64 -29.56 11.54 23.62
CA ALA A 64 -30.54 12.61 23.37
C ALA A 64 -30.06 13.91 22.70
N VAL A 65 -30.06 13.92 21.36
CA VAL A 65 -30.81 14.91 20.58
C VAL A 65 -31.49 14.18 19.42
N GLY A 66 -32.82 14.09 19.49
CA GLY A 66 -33.64 13.61 18.38
C GLY A 66 -33.86 14.70 17.33
N GLN A 67 -34.08 14.28 16.08
CA GLN A 67 -34.90 15.04 15.14
C GLN A 67 -35.51 14.06 14.10
N PRO A 68 -36.82 13.82 14.14
CA PRO A 68 -37.57 13.19 13.04
C PRO A 68 -38.21 14.28 12.16
N ALA A 69 -37.88 14.28 10.87
CA ALA A 69 -38.61 14.89 9.73
C ALA A 69 -37.66 14.79 8.51
N ALA A 70 -38.04 14.42 7.29
CA ALA A 70 -39.35 14.32 6.70
C ALA A 70 -39.34 13.23 5.61
N ALA A 71 -40.45 12.52 5.54
CA ALA A 71 -40.87 11.84 4.33
C ALA A 71 -41.03 12.89 3.21
N ALA A 72 -40.34 12.67 2.09
CA ALA A 72 -40.73 13.23 0.80
C ALA A 72 -41.10 12.06 -0.11
N THR A 73 -42.41 11.91 -0.29
CA THR A 73 -43.05 11.05 -1.25
C THR A 73 -42.88 11.64 -2.65
N GLN A 74 -42.16 10.89 -3.51
CA GLN A 74 -42.29 10.62 -4.96
C GLN A 74 -42.87 11.70 -5.93
N PRO A 75 -42.46 11.72 -7.22
CA PRO A 75 -43.06 10.80 -8.20
C PRO A 75 -42.07 10.01 -9.09
N PRO A 76 -42.45 8.80 -9.55
CA PRO A 76 -41.81 8.07 -10.64
C PRO A 76 -42.16 8.69 -12.01
N VAL A 77 -41.14 9.07 -12.77
CA VAL A 77 -41.16 9.39 -14.21
C VAL A 77 -39.74 9.00 -14.70
N GLU A 78 -39.49 8.29 -15.79
CA GLU A 78 -40.25 8.08 -17.01
C GLU A 78 -39.63 6.85 -17.71
N ALA A 79 -40.47 6.03 -18.34
CA ALA A 79 -40.06 4.84 -19.07
C ALA A 79 -39.19 5.21 -20.28
N GLN A 80 -37.89 4.95 -20.21
CA GLN A 80 -37.01 5.06 -21.36
C GLN A 80 -37.21 3.83 -22.27
N PRO A 81 -37.39 4.00 -23.59
CA PRO A 81 -37.76 2.91 -24.50
C PRO A 81 -36.73 1.77 -24.48
N THR A 82 -37.23 0.56 -24.22
CA THR A 82 -36.54 -0.69 -24.47
C THR A 82 -36.37 -0.86 -25.98
N VAL A 83 -35.21 -0.46 -26.50
CA VAL A 83 -34.67 -1.07 -27.72
C VAL A 83 -33.88 -2.30 -27.29
N ALA A 84 -34.50 -3.47 -27.42
CA ALA A 84 -33.84 -4.74 -27.20
C ALA A 84 -32.75 -4.92 -28.28
N PRO A 85 -31.45 -4.96 -27.93
CA PRO A 85 -30.45 -5.41 -28.88
C PRO A 85 -30.67 -6.89 -29.14
N THR A 86 -30.85 -7.26 -30.40
CA THR A 86 -30.76 -8.65 -30.87
C THR A 86 -29.41 -9.22 -30.40
N ALA A 87 -29.44 -10.08 -29.39
CA ALA A 87 -28.26 -10.75 -28.87
C ALA A 87 -27.74 -11.72 -29.94
N THR A 88 -26.76 -11.27 -30.71
CA THR A 88 -25.85 -12.18 -31.40
C THR A 88 -25.07 -12.90 -30.31
N LEU A 89 -25.15 -14.24 -30.28
CA LEU A 89 -24.32 -15.05 -29.38
C LEU A 89 -22.86 -14.93 -29.83
N VAL A 90 -22.17 -13.90 -29.34
CA VAL A 90 -20.72 -13.82 -29.40
C VAL A 90 -20.21 -14.86 -28.42
N VAL A 91 -19.58 -15.91 -28.95
CA VAL A 91 -18.81 -16.86 -28.15
C VAL A 91 -17.64 -16.07 -27.56
N VAL A 92 -17.82 -15.59 -26.32
CA VAL A 92 -16.73 -14.99 -25.55
C VAL A 92 -15.80 -16.12 -25.19
N PRO A 93 -14.54 -16.15 -25.68
CA PRO A 93 -13.57 -17.13 -25.21
C PRO A 93 -13.48 -16.97 -23.69
N THR A 94 -13.61 -18.08 -22.96
CA THR A 94 -13.44 -18.13 -21.51
C THR A 94 -12.02 -17.66 -21.20
N ALA A 95 -11.87 -16.36 -20.96
CA ALA A 95 -10.63 -15.82 -20.46
C ALA A 95 -10.42 -16.45 -19.08
N THR A 96 -9.31 -17.15 -18.90
CA THR A 96 -8.69 -17.38 -17.59
C THR A 96 -8.86 -16.10 -16.77
N PRO A 97 -9.19 -16.15 -15.46
CA PRO A 97 -9.30 -14.94 -14.63
C PRO A 97 -7.94 -14.23 -14.54
N GLY A 98 -7.62 -13.50 -15.60
CA GLY A 98 -6.44 -12.70 -15.77
C GLY A 98 -6.69 -11.35 -15.12
N ARG A 99 -5.61 -10.59 -14.97
CA ARG A 99 -5.73 -9.20 -14.54
C ARG A 99 -6.60 -8.47 -15.57
N PRO A 100 -7.62 -7.71 -15.15
CA PRO A 100 -8.39 -6.91 -16.09
C PRO A 100 -7.48 -5.85 -16.71
N SER A 101 -7.81 -5.35 -17.90
CA SER A 101 -7.10 -4.21 -18.51
C SER A 101 -7.44 -2.87 -17.85
N SER A 102 -8.63 -2.78 -17.25
CA SER A 102 -9.14 -1.60 -16.57
C SER A 102 -9.98 -1.97 -15.35
N TYR A 103 -10.03 -1.09 -14.36
CA TYR A 103 -10.77 -1.32 -13.13
C TYR A 103 -11.42 -0.02 -12.64
N ILE A 104 -12.68 -0.09 -12.19
CA ILE A 104 -13.39 1.03 -11.60
C ILE A 104 -13.18 0.99 -10.09
N VAL A 105 -12.54 2.02 -9.55
CA VAL A 105 -12.21 2.14 -8.13
C VAL A 105 -13.48 2.13 -7.29
N GLN A 106 -13.52 1.30 -6.26
CA GLN A 106 -14.61 1.26 -5.29
C GLN A 106 -14.31 2.14 -4.09
N LYS A 107 -15.36 2.49 -3.33
CA LYS A 107 -15.24 3.32 -2.14
C LYS A 107 -14.29 2.67 -1.12
N GLY A 108 -13.26 3.43 -0.72
CA GLY A 108 -12.29 3.00 0.29
C GLY A 108 -11.10 2.19 -0.27
N GLU A 109 -11.01 2.00 -1.59
CA GLU A 109 -9.83 1.41 -2.21
C GLU A 109 -8.72 2.45 -2.41
N SER A 110 -7.47 1.98 -2.31
CA SER A 110 -6.26 2.76 -2.54
C SER A 110 -5.39 2.13 -3.63
N GLN A 111 -4.45 2.92 -4.17
CA GLN A 111 -3.47 2.44 -5.15
C GLN A 111 -2.76 1.18 -4.66
N TYR A 112 -2.35 1.19 -3.39
CA TYR A 112 -1.61 0.10 -2.76
C TYR A 112 -2.43 -1.18 -2.64
N CYS A 113 -3.71 -1.08 -2.24
CA CYS A 113 -4.55 -2.28 -2.13
C CYS A 113 -4.87 -2.88 -3.51
N LEU A 114 -5.09 -2.05 -4.52
CA LEU A 114 -5.31 -2.50 -5.91
C LEU A 114 -4.04 -3.09 -6.51
N ALA A 115 -2.89 -2.45 -6.33
CA ALA A 115 -1.60 -2.98 -6.77
C ALA A 115 -1.34 -4.35 -6.14
N ARG A 116 -1.58 -4.50 -4.84
CA ARG A 116 -1.43 -5.78 -4.14
C ARG A 116 -2.42 -6.84 -4.64
N ARG A 117 -3.68 -6.48 -4.84
CA ARG A 117 -4.72 -7.37 -5.38
C ARG A 117 -4.34 -7.93 -6.75
N PHE A 118 -3.73 -7.10 -7.59
CA PHE A 118 -3.31 -7.49 -8.92
C PHE A 118 -1.84 -7.91 -9.02
N ASN A 119 -1.12 -8.05 -7.91
CA ASN A 119 0.31 -8.37 -7.87
C ASN A 119 1.17 -7.45 -8.76
N LEU A 120 1.03 -6.14 -8.57
CA LEU A 120 1.71 -5.09 -9.32
C LEU A 120 2.56 -4.21 -8.40
N ASN A 121 3.57 -3.57 -8.96
CA ASN A 121 4.25 -2.47 -8.29
C ASN A 121 3.32 -1.24 -8.24
N PRO A 122 3.10 -0.62 -7.07
CA PRO A 122 2.28 0.59 -6.96
C PRO A 122 2.80 1.75 -7.83
N ALA A 123 4.11 1.87 -8.01
CA ALA A 123 4.72 2.91 -8.83
C ALA A 123 4.35 2.75 -10.31
N ASP A 124 4.36 1.53 -10.83
CA ASP A 124 3.98 1.24 -12.22
C ASP A 124 2.49 1.51 -12.45
N LEU A 125 1.65 1.14 -11.47
CA LEU A 125 0.23 1.42 -11.49
C LEU A 125 -0.04 2.94 -11.51
N ALA A 126 0.67 3.70 -10.66
CA ALA A 126 0.55 5.15 -10.60
C ALA A 126 1.04 5.81 -11.89
N ALA A 127 2.21 5.41 -12.39
CA ALA A 127 2.82 5.95 -13.60
C ALA A 127 1.93 5.74 -14.84
N LEU A 128 1.35 4.55 -15.01
CA LEU A 128 0.45 4.25 -16.13
C LEU A 128 -0.81 5.14 -16.14
N ASN A 129 -1.24 5.60 -14.96
CA ASN A 129 -2.45 6.39 -14.79
C ASN A 129 -2.17 7.89 -14.58
N GLY A 130 -0.90 8.32 -14.68
CA GLY A 130 -0.52 9.73 -14.46
C GLY A 130 -0.75 10.21 -13.03
N LEU A 131 -0.75 9.29 -12.06
CA LEU A 131 -0.96 9.56 -10.65
C LEU A 131 0.38 9.78 -9.96
N SER A 132 0.39 10.61 -8.91
CA SER A 132 1.51 10.63 -7.98
C SER A 132 1.53 9.35 -7.13
N ALA A 133 2.70 8.97 -6.62
CA ALA A 133 2.91 7.73 -5.87
C ALA A 133 2.03 7.60 -4.60
N ASN A 134 1.52 8.72 -4.09
CA ASN A 134 0.66 8.79 -2.90
C ASN A 134 -0.71 9.40 -3.21
N ALA A 135 -1.13 9.45 -4.47
CA ALA A 135 -2.42 10.05 -4.82
C ALA A 135 -3.57 9.22 -4.20
N PHE A 136 -4.58 9.92 -3.69
CA PHE A 136 -5.84 9.28 -3.33
C PHE A 136 -6.61 8.91 -4.58
N LEU A 137 -7.33 7.78 -4.53
CA LEU A 137 -8.19 7.36 -5.63
C LEU A 137 -9.64 7.72 -5.32
N ASP A 138 -10.29 8.39 -6.25
CA ASP A 138 -11.71 8.70 -6.13
C ASP A 138 -12.57 7.48 -6.50
N PRO A 139 -13.64 7.19 -5.75
CA PRO A 139 -14.60 6.15 -6.13
C PRO A 139 -15.22 6.45 -7.49
N GLY A 140 -15.34 5.43 -8.34
CA GLY A 140 -15.81 5.55 -9.72
C GLY A 140 -14.72 5.90 -10.74
N MET A 141 -13.49 6.21 -10.29
CA MET A 141 -12.37 6.46 -11.20
C MET A 141 -12.03 5.17 -11.98
N THR A 142 -11.87 5.30 -13.30
CA THR A 142 -11.39 4.19 -14.14
C THR A 142 -9.87 4.19 -14.17
N LEU A 143 -9.28 3.10 -13.69
CA LEU A 143 -7.85 2.88 -13.62
C LEU A 143 -7.42 1.88 -14.69
N LYS A 144 -6.39 2.20 -15.46
CA LYS A 144 -5.70 1.25 -16.35
C LYS A 144 -4.83 0.34 -15.50
N ILE A 145 -4.95 -0.97 -15.71
CA ILE A 145 -4.19 -1.96 -14.95
C ILE A 145 -3.06 -2.49 -15.83
N PRO A 146 -1.79 -2.33 -15.42
CA PRO A 146 -0.65 -2.94 -16.10
C PRO A 146 -0.84 -4.46 -16.25
N GLN A 147 -0.56 -4.97 -17.46
CA GLN A 147 -0.64 -6.41 -17.77
C GLN A 147 0.67 -7.15 -17.50
N SER A 148 1.75 -6.40 -17.29
CA SER A 148 3.08 -6.88 -16.93
C SER A 148 3.51 -6.27 -15.61
N GLY A 149 4.36 -7.00 -14.88
CA GLY A 149 4.86 -6.59 -13.58
C GLY A 149 4.49 -7.56 -12.47
N SER A 150 5.27 -7.49 -11.40
CA SER A 150 5.09 -8.26 -10.17
C SER A 150 5.30 -7.34 -8.98
N TRP A 151 4.69 -7.67 -7.84
CA TRP A 151 5.02 -7.01 -6.59
C TRP A 151 6.50 -7.27 -6.25
N THR A 152 7.28 -6.21 -6.11
CA THR A 152 8.70 -6.24 -5.73
C THR A 152 8.93 -5.29 -4.56
#